data_AF-A0AA38M9Z4-F1
#
_entry.id   AF-A0AA38M9Z4-F1
#
_cell.length_a   1.000
_cell.length_b   1.000
_cell.length_c   1.000
_cell.angle_alpha   90.00
_cell.angle_beta   90.00
_cell.angle_gamma   90.00
#
_symmetry.space_group_name_H-M   'P 1'
#
loop_
_entity.id
_entity.type
_entity.pdbx_description
1 polymer ?
#
loop_
_entity_poly.entity_id
_entity_poly.type
_entity_poly.pdbx_seq_one_letter_code
_entity_poly.pdbx_strand_id
1 'polypeptide(L)'
;MNKRFSDKSLPDIGDSIVSSVPQNTRKSHSSVWSQFENFCSERNYILQASTTPEEISNILMDYAYNMKKVDGSDYKESCVKTMWNVTAKLVQEKFFNEYQISINPFNDLCFKKARNARDSKRKELQA
;
A
#
# COMPACT_ATOMS: atom_id res chain seq x y z
N MET A 1 -3.01 -31.04 35.02
CA MET A 1 -3.39 -31.34 33.62
C MET A 1 -2.68 -30.34 32.72
N ASN A 2 -1.70 -30.75 31.93
CA ASN A 2 -1.13 -29.88 30.89
C ASN A 2 -2.08 -29.87 29.69
N LYS A 3 -2.73 -28.74 29.43
CA LYS A 3 -3.52 -28.56 28.22
C LYS A 3 -2.59 -28.42 27.02
N ARG A 4 -2.89 -29.13 25.93
CA ARG A 4 -2.14 -29.07 24.66
C ARG A 4 -2.31 -27.73 23.92
N PHE A 5 -3.43 -27.04 24.14
CA PHE A 5 -3.78 -25.78 23.49
C PHE A 5 -4.27 -24.75 24.51
N SER A 6 -4.02 -23.46 24.26
CA SER A 6 -4.44 -22.37 25.14
C SER A 6 -5.91 -22.03 25.00
N ASP A 7 -6.55 -21.55 26.06
CA ASP A 7 -7.96 -21.15 26.06
C ASP A 7 -8.16 -19.64 25.75
N LYS A 8 -7.21 -18.99 25.04
CA LYS A 8 -7.31 -17.55 24.74
C LYS A 8 -8.54 -17.24 23.89
N SER A 9 -9.25 -16.17 24.25
CA SER A 9 -10.41 -15.71 23.50
C SER A 9 -10.01 -15.00 22.20
N LEU A 10 -10.93 -14.90 21.22
CA LEU A 10 -10.68 -14.16 19.98
C LEU A 10 -10.28 -12.68 20.23
N PRO A 11 -10.91 -11.94 21.17
CA PRO A 11 -10.44 -10.61 21.57
C PRO A 11 -8.99 -10.58 22.05
N ASP A 12 -8.59 -11.50 22.94
CA ASP A 12 -7.22 -11.55 23.48
C ASP A 12 -6.17 -11.81 22.39
N ILE A 13 -6.55 -12.61 21.38
CA ILE A 13 -5.72 -12.87 20.20
C ILE A 13 -5.60 -11.59 19.36
N GLY A 14 -6.71 -10.87 19.14
CA GLY A 14 -6.72 -9.59 18.44
C GLY A 14 -5.82 -8.54 19.11
N ASP A 15 -5.92 -8.36 20.42
CA ASP A 15 -5.09 -7.43 21.19
C ASP A 15 -3.60 -7.80 21.15
N SER A 16 -3.30 -9.11 21.18
CA SER A 16 -1.93 -9.63 21.03
C SER A 16 -1.36 -9.30 19.64
N ILE A 17 -2.17 -9.37 18.58
CA ILE A 17 -1.74 -9.02 17.22
C ILE A 17 -1.41 -7.54 17.15
N VAL A 18 -2.30 -6.67 17.61
CA VAL A 18 -2.11 -5.20 17.53
C VAL A 18 -0.92 -4.74 18.38
N SER A 19 -0.79 -5.25 19.60
CA SER A 19 0.30 -4.89 20.51
C SER A 19 1.66 -5.38 20.02
N SER A 20 1.71 -6.47 19.25
CA SER A 20 2.95 -7.01 18.69
C SER A 20 3.55 -6.17 17.56
N VAL A 21 2.75 -5.31 16.91
CA VAL A 21 3.24 -4.47 15.80
C VAL A 21 4.13 -3.35 16.36
N PRO A 22 5.43 -3.31 15.97
CA PRO A 22 6.35 -2.28 16.43
C PRO A 22 5.82 -0.87 16.13
N GLN A 23 6.01 0.06 17.06
CA GLN A 23 5.52 1.44 16.93
C GLN A 23 6.08 2.13 15.67
N ASN A 24 7.34 1.84 15.31
CA ASN A 24 7.97 2.39 14.11
C ASN A 24 7.28 1.92 12.83
N THR A 25 6.83 0.67 12.78
CA THR A 25 6.07 0.12 11.64
C THR A 25 4.73 0.83 11.50
N ARG A 26 4.01 1.04 12.61
CA ARG A 26 2.75 1.80 12.62
C ARG A 26 2.93 3.23 12.10
N LYS A 27 3.95 3.94 12.61
CA LYS A 27 4.29 5.30 12.16
C LYS A 27 4.66 5.33 10.67
N SER A 28 5.44 4.35 10.21
CA SER A 28 5.83 4.25 8.81
C SER A 28 4.63 4.00 7.89
N HIS A 29 3.72 3.08 8.25
CA HIS A 29 2.51 2.81 7.47
C HIS A 29 1.61 4.04 7.39
N SER A 30 1.37 4.71 8.53
CA SER A 30 0.60 5.96 8.57
C SER A 30 1.22 7.04 7.69
N SER A 31 2.54 7.23 7.74
CA SER A 31 3.24 8.21 6.90
C SER A 31 3.16 7.88 5.41
N VAL A 32 3.27 6.61 5.03
CA VAL A 32 3.12 6.17 3.62
C VAL A 32 1.68 6.37 3.15
N TRP A 33 0.70 6.08 4.01
CA TRP A 33 -0.71 6.28 3.69
C TRP A 33 -1.04 7.75 3.46
N SER A 34 -0.63 8.64 4.36
CA SER A 34 -0.89 10.08 4.20
C SER A 34 -0.27 10.65 2.92
N GLN A 35 0.91 10.18 2.53
CA GLN A 35 1.51 10.58 1.24
C GLN A 35 0.67 10.12 0.05
N PHE A 36 0.12 8.91 0.11
CA PHE A 36 -0.75 8.40 -0.93
C PHE A 36 -2.11 9.11 -0.97
N GLU A 37 -2.71 9.45 0.18
CA GLU A 37 -3.93 10.25 0.26
C GLU A 37 -3.74 11.65 -0.32
N ASN A 38 -2.63 12.30 0.01
CA ASN A 38 -2.27 13.61 -0.56
C ASN A 38 -2.14 13.51 -2.09
N PHE A 39 -1.44 12.48 -2.59
CA PHE A 39 -1.34 12.23 -4.02
C PHE A 39 -2.71 12.02 -4.68
N CYS A 40 -3.59 11.22 -4.06
CA CYS A 40 -4.94 11.00 -4.58
C CYS A 40 -5.75 12.31 -4.61
N SER A 41 -5.64 13.13 -3.57
CA SER A 41 -6.28 14.44 -3.49
C SER A 41 -5.80 15.37 -4.62
N GLU A 42 -4.49 15.50 -4.82
CA GLU A 42 -3.91 16.31 -5.89
C GLU A 42 -4.33 15.85 -7.30
N ARG A 43 -4.53 14.54 -7.49
CA ARG A 43 -4.95 13.94 -8.76
C ARG A 43 -6.46 13.80 -8.91
N ASN A 44 -7.24 14.18 -7.89
CA ASN A 44 -8.70 13.97 -7.82
C ASN A 44 -9.12 12.48 -7.93
N TYR A 45 -8.29 11.57 -7.43
CA TYR A 45 -8.65 10.15 -7.32
C TYR A 45 -9.51 9.89 -6.09
N ILE A 46 -10.62 9.17 -6.28
CA ILE A 46 -11.55 8.79 -5.21
C ILE A 46 -11.55 7.26 -5.11
N LEU A 47 -11.11 6.75 -3.97
CA LEU A 47 -11.19 5.32 -3.65
C LEU A 47 -12.52 5.03 -2.96
N GLN A 48 -13.45 4.47 -3.72
CA GLN A 48 -14.80 4.09 -3.29
C GLN A 48 -15.11 2.63 -3.68
N ALA A 49 -16.22 2.08 -3.16
CA ALA A 49 -16.60 0.69 -3.40
C ALA A 49 -16.73 0.29 -4.89
N SER A 50 -17.08 1.24 -5.76
CA SER A 50 -17.20 1.00 -7.21
C SER A 50 -15.86 1.02 -7.95
N THR A 51 -14.77 1.41 -7.29
CA THR A 51 -13.43 1.45 -7.89
C THR A 51 -12.98 0.03 -8.16
N THR A 52 -12.77 -0.28 -9.44
CA THR A 52 -12.35 -1.59 -9.90
C THR A 52 -10.89 -1.85 -9.53
N PRO A 53 -10.48 -3.13 -9.40
CA PRO A 53 -9.07 -3.46 -9.19
C PRO A 53 -8.13 -2.90 -10.28
N GLU A 54 -8.62 -2.77 -11.52
CA GLU A 54 -7.86 -2.17 -12.62
C GLU A 54 -7.63 -0.67 -12.40
N GLU A 55 -8.65 0.08 -11.98
CA GLU A 55 -8.52 1.50 -11.64
C GLU A 55 -7.55 1.69 -10.47
N ILE A 56 -7.65 0.86 -9.44
CA ILE A 56 -6.71 0.87 -8.31
C ILE A 56 -5.28 0.59 -8.79
N SER A 57 -5.09 -0.41 -9.67
CA SER A 57 -3.79 -0.71 -10.25
C SER A 57 -3.24 0.47 -11.06
N ASN A 58 -4.08 1.21 -11.77
CA ASN A 58 -3.67 2.40 -12.54
C ASN A 58 -3.28 3.56 -11.63
N ILE A 59 -4.04 3.82 -10.56
CA ILE A 59 -3.72 4.82 -9.54
C ILE A 59 -2.38 4.50 -8.87
N LEU A 60 -2.17 3.24 -8.49
CA LEU A 60 -0.92 2.78 -7.87
C LEU A 60 0.27 2.85 -8.84
N MET A 61 0.04 2.63 -10.14
CA MET A 61 1.05 2.81 -11.17
C MET A 61 1.43 4.29 -11.31
N ASP A 62 0.45 5.19 -11.38
CA ASP A 62 0.68 6.64 -11.45
C ASP A 62 1.44 7.13 -10.21
N TYR A 63 0.99 6.69 -9.03
CA TYR A 63 1.66 6.98 -7.77
C TYR A 63 3.12 6.56 -7.80
N ALA A 64 3.43 5.31 -8.18
CA ALA A 64 4.81 4.85 -8.28
C ALA A 64 5.64 5.66 -9.30
N TYR A 65 5.06 6.01 -10.45
CA TYR A 65 5.74 6.73 -11.52
C TYR A 65 6.10 8.17 -11.12
N ASN A 66 5.20 8.83 -10.38
CA ASN A 66 5.30 10.23 -10.01
C ASN A 66 5.74 10.49 -8.56
N MET A 67 6.01 9.44 -7.79
CA MET A 67 6.48 9.55 -6.41
C MET A 67 7.78 10.35 -6.31
N LYS A 68 7.75 11.42 -5.51
CA LYS A 68 8.89 12.29 -5.21
C LYS A 68 8.96 12.60 -3.72
N LYS A 69 10.15 12.91 -3.24
CA LYS A 69 10.34 13.43 -1.88
C LYS A 69 9.77 14.84 -1.78
N VAL A 70 9.60 15.31 -0.55
CA VAL A 70 9.15 16.68 -0.24
C VAL A 70 10.04 17.75 -0.88
N ASP A 71 11.35 17.48 -1.01
CA ASP A 71 12.30 18.38 -1.67
C ASP A 71 12.24 18.33 -3.22
N GLY A 72 11.32 17.55 -3.80
CA GLY A 72 11.18 17.36 -5.25
C GLY A 72 12.18 16.39 -5.88
N SER A 73 13.12 15.83 -5.10
CA SER A 73 14.07 14.83 -5.56
C SER A 73 13.44 13.45 -5.69
N ASP A 74 14.03 12.61 -6.55
CA ASP A 74 13.54 11.26 -6.77
C ASP A 74 13.92 10.32 -5.61
N TYR A 75 13.02 9.38 -5.32
CA TYR A 75 13.32 8.26 -4.46
C TYR A 75 14.20 7.22 -5.16
N LYS A 76 15.02 6.51 -4.37
CA LYS A 76 15.67 5.28 -4.83
C LYS A 76 14.60 4.24 -5.18
N GLU A 77 14.85 3.42 -6.19
CA GLU A 77 13.89 2.39 -6.64
C GLU A 77 13.45 1.43 -5.53
N SER A 78 14.38 1.06 -4.65
CA SER A 78 14.06 0.23 -3.48
C SER A 78 13.07 0.89 -2.53
N CYS A 79 13.16 2.21 -2.34
CA CYS A 79 12.21 2.98 -1.53
C CYS A 79 10.83 3.01 -2.19
N VAL A 80 10.77 3.29 -3.51
CA VAL A 80 9.50 3.33 -4.24
C VAL A 80 8.81 1.97 -4.20
N LYS A 81 9.54 0.87 -4.42
CA LYS A 81 9.00 -0.49 -4.30
C LYS A 81 8.44 -0.76 -2.90
N THR A 82 9.15 -0.35 -1.85
CA THR A 82 8.69 -0.53 -0.47
C THR A 82 7.43 0.27 -0.19
N MET A 83 7.40 1.56 -0.55
CA MET A 83 6.24 2.42 -0.36
C MET A 83 5.03 1.89 -1.14
N TRP A 84 5.23 1.51 -2.40
CA TRP A 84 4.18 0.92 -3.23
C TRP A 84 3.61 -0.35 -2.62
N ASN A 85 4.45 -1.27 -2.13
CA ASN A 85 3.97 -2.51 -1.50
C ASN A 85 3.18 -2.26 -0.21
N VAL A 86 3.61 -1.28 0.59
CA VAL A 86 2.88 -0.87 1.79
C VAL A 86 1.55 -0.25 1.41
N THR A 87 1.51 0.66 0.44
CA THR A 87 0.27 1.27 -0.06
C THR A 87 -0.69 0.21 -0.61
N ALA A 88 -0.21 -0.75 -1.42
CA ALA A 88 -1.06 -1.80 -1.98
C ALA A 88 -1.73 -2.65 -0.89
N LYS A 89 -1.00 -2.98 0.19
CA LYS A 89 -1.56 -3.67 1.36
C LYS A 89 -2.59 -2.82 2.10
N LEU A 90 -2.31 -1.54 2.31
CA LEU A 90 -3.24 -0.63 2.97
C LEU A 90 -4.51 -0.39 2.15
N VAL A 91 -4.41 -0.35 0.82
CA VAL A 91 -5.59 -0.30 -0.07
C VAL A 91 -6.41 -1.58 0.08
N GLN A 92 -5.77 -2.75 0.07
CA GLN A 92 -6.44 -4.02 0.31
C GLN A 92 -7.18 -4.02 1.66
N GLU A 93 -6.52 -3.59 2.73
CA GLU A 93 -7.11 -3.49 4.07
C GLU A 93 -8.31 -2.53 4.08
N LYS A 94 -8.19 -1.35 3.46
CA LYS A 94 -9.29 -0.38 3.32
C LYS A 94 -10.50 -0.98 2.63
N PHE A 95 -10.31 -1.58 1.45
CA PHE A 95 -11.42 -2.13 0.67
C PHE A 95 -12.10 -3.31 1.37
N PHE A 96 -11.32 -4.15 2.05
CA PHE A 96 -11.87 -5.24 2.82
C PHE A 96 -12.66 -4.72 4.03
N ASN A 97 -12.07 -3.81 4.82
CA ASN A 97 -12.70 -3.33 6.04
C ASN A 97 -13.95 -2.46 5.78
N GLU A 98 -13.89 -1.58 4.78
CA GLU A 98 -14.97 -0.62 4.51
C GLU A 98 -16.06 -1.18 3.59
N TYR A 99 -15.70 -2.04 2.63
CA TYR A 99 -16.62 -2.49 1.59
C TYR A 99 -16.80 -4.01 1.52
N GLN A 100 -16.06 -4.78 2.36
CA GLN A 100 -16.03 -6.24 2.30
C GLN A 100 -15.57 -6.76 0.92
N ILE A 101 -14.79 -5.97 0.19
CA ILE A 101 -14.24 -6.31 -1.12
C ILE A 101 -12.85 -6.91 -0.92
N SER A 102 -12.67 -8.15 -1.35
CA SER A 102 -11.36 -8.81 -1.34
C SER A 102 -10.59 -8.44 -2.60
N ILE A 103 -9.41 -7.86 -2.43
CA ILE A 103 -8.46 -7.58 -3.51
C ILE A 103 -7.23 -8.45 -3.27
N ASN A 104 -6.77 -9.17 -4.30
CA ASN A 104 -5.51 -9.87 -4.27
C ASN A 104 -4.37 -8.92 -4.70
N PRO A 105 -3.51 -8.45 -3.78
CA PRO A 105 -2.48 -7.46 -4.11
C PRO A 105 -1.37 -8.01 -5.02
N PHE A 106 -1.28 -9.33 -5.19
CA PHE A 106 -0.27 -9.97 -6.03
C PHE A 106 -0.75 -10.21 -7.46
N ASN A 107 -2.04 -10.54 -7.62
CA ASN A 107 -2.65 -10.80 -8.92
C ASN A 107 -3.34 -9.55 -9.49
N ASP A 108 -4.11 -8.84 -8.67
CA ASP A 108 -5.00 -7.77 -9.14
C ASP A 108 -4.28 -6.42 -9.22
N LEU A 109 -3.26 -6.20 -8.36
CA LEU A 109 -2.52 -4.94 -8.27
C LEU A 109 -1.08 -5.05 -8.78
N CYS A 110 -0.80 -5.83 -9.83
CA CYS A 110 0.55 -6.24 -10.22
C CYS A 110 1.61 -5.10 -10.30
N PHE A 111 2.62 -5.12 -9.40
CA PHE A 111 3.73 -4.15 -9.38
C PHE A 111 4.57 -4.12 -10.68
N LYS A 112 4.53 -5.17 -11.50
CA LYS A 112 5.29 -5.24 -12.76
C LYS A 112 4.93 -4.08 -13.69
N LYS A 113 3.66 -3.67 -13.75
CA LYS A 113 3.22 -2.52 -14.56
C LYS A 113 3.86 -1.22 -14.05
N ALA A 114 3.81 -0.98 -12.74
CA ALA A 114 4.44 0.17 -12.09
C ALA A 114 5.97 0.21 -12.33
N ARG A 115 6.65 -0.93 -12.19
CA ARG A 115 8.07 -1.06 -12.50
C ARG A 115 8.38 -0.74 -13.96
N ASN A 116 7.65 -1.35 -14.90
CA ASN A 116 7.84 -1.12 -16.33
C ASN A 116 7.67 0.35 -16.69
N ALA A 117 6.65 1.02 -16.15
CA ALA A 117 6.43 2.44 -16.37
C ALA A 117 7.63 3.27 -15.90
N ARG A 118 8.15 3.00 -14.69
CA ARG A 118 9.33 3.69 -14.15
C ARG A 118 10.60 3.39 -14.95
N ASP A 119 10.81 2.15 -15.38
CA ASP A 119 11.95 1.78 -16.22
C ASP A 119 11.92 2.54 -17.57
N SER A 120 10.74 2.74 -18.17
CA SER A 120 10.57 3.60 -19.34
C SER A 120 10.97 5.06 -19.07
N LYS A 121 10.48 5.65 -17.96
CA LYS A 121 10.86 7.03 -17.55
C LYS A 121 12.37 7.21 -17.42
N ARG A 122 13.05 6.21 -16.86
CA ARG A 122 14.52 6.27 -16.67
C ARG A 122 15.25 6.22 -18.00
N LYS A 123 14.77 5.44 -18.96
CA LYS A 123 15.36 5.38 -20.32
C LYS A 123 15.18 6.70 -21.05
N GLU A 124 14.02 7.34 -20.93
CA GLU A 124 13.76 8.67 -21.53
C GLU A 124 14.70 9.75 -20.98
N LEU A 125 15.03 9.71 -19.69
CA LEU A 125 15.95 10.67 -19.06
C LEU A 125 17.45 10.40 -19.36
N GLN A 126 17.77 9.26 -19.96
CA GLN A 126 19.13 8.87 -20.34
C GLN A 126 19.40 8.99 -21.85
N ALA A 127 18.38 9.34 -22.64
CA ALA A 127 18.46 9.60 -24.07
C ALA A 127 18.81 11.07 -24.33
#